data_AF-A0A9E3NBA7-F1
#
_entry.id   AF-A0A9E3NBA7-F1
#
_cell.length_a   1.000
_cell.length_b   1.000
_cell.length_c   1.000
_cell.angle_alpha   90.00
_cell.angle_beta   90.00
_cell.angle_gamma   90.00
#
_symmetry.space_group_name_H-M   'P 1'
#
loop_
_entity.id
_entity.type
_entity.pdbx_description
1 polymer ?
#
loop_
_entity_poly.entity_id
_entity_poly.type
_entity_poly.pdbx_seq_one_letter_code
_entity_poly.pdbx_strand_id
1 'polypeptide(L)' 'VLGYFLRFKRSGSSILDPMQADAYGMFLVHYPIVLWLQYWLFDFDLPAIVKAVVAFVLTVALSWASTAALRRIPGVTRVL' A
#
# COMPACT_ATOMS: atom_id res chain seq x y z
N VAL A 1 -13.60 21.67 4.93
CA VAL A 1 -12.79 20.44 4.68
C VAL A 1 -12.94 19.93 3.25
N LEU A 2 -14.15 19.66 2.74
CA LEU A 2 -14.37 19.16 1.37
C LEU A 2 -13.80 20.07 0.26
N GLY A 3 -13.91 21.40 0.42
CA GLY A 3 -13.36 22.38 -0.52
C GLY A 3 -11.81 22.41 -0.60
N TYR A 4 -11.11 21.93 0.43
CA TYR A 4 -9.64 21.85 0.43
C TYR A 4 -9.15 20.65 -0.39
N PHE A 5 -9.84 19.51 -0.27
CA PHE A 5 -9.57 18.30 -1.07
C PHE A 5 -9.83 18.51 -2.56
N LEU A 6 -10.87 19.28 -2.92
CA LEU A 6 -11.17 19.60 -4.33
C LEU A 6 -10.11 20.51 -4.97
N ARG A 7 -9.46 21.39 -4.20
CA ARG A 7 -8.39 22.27 -4.70
C ARG A 7 -7.08 21.52 -4.91
N PHE A 8 -6.78 20.51 -4.09
CA PHE A 8 -5.57 19.69 -4.23
C PHE A 8 -5.66 18.69 -5.39
N LYS A 9 -6.88 18.26 -5.77
CA LYS A 9 -7.10 17.37 -6.93
C LYS A 9 -6.84 18.03 -8.29
N ARG A 10 -6.68 19.36 -8.36
CA ARG A 10 -6.59 20.10 -9.63
C ARG A 10 -5.16 20.49 -10.01
N SER A 11 -4.17 20.27 -9.14
CA SER A 11 -2.81 20.77 -9.34
C SER A 11 -1.76 19.76 -8.89
N GLY A 12 -1.33 18.93 -9.83
CA GLY A 12 -0.12 18.14 -9.72
C GLY A 12 -0.39 16.65 -9.68
N SER A 13 0.04 15.94 -10.73
CA SER A 13 0.27 14.50 -10.71
C SER A 13 1.12 14.13 -9.50
N SER A 14 0.47 13.74 -8.40
CA SER A 14 1.17 13.20 -7.26
C SER A 14 1.59 11.77 -7.61
N ILE A 15 2.81 11.36 -7.23
CA ILE A 15 3.27 9.96 -7.38
C ILE A 15 2.31 9.00 -6.65
N LEU A 16 1.47 9.52 -5.73
CA LEU A 16 0.44 8.80 -4.99
C LEU A 16 -0.94 8.77 -5.68
N ASP A 17 -1.17 9.52 -6.77
CA ASP A 17 -2.43 9.47 -7.52
C ASP A 17 -2.75 8.05 -8.06
N PRO A 18 -1.78 7.29 -8.58
CA PRO A 18 -2.00 5.89 -8.95
C PRO A 18 -2.33 5.02 -7.73
N MET A 19 -1.72 5.28 -6.57
CA MET A 19 -1.98 4.53 -5.33
C MET A 19 -3.40 4.74 -4.81
N GLN A 20 -4.05 5.88 -5.10
CA GLN A 20 -5.45 6.11 -4.70
C GLN A 20 -6.40 5.06 -5.27
N ALA A 21 -6.18 4.64 -6.52
CA ALA A 21 -7.02 3.63 -7.17
C ALA A 21 -6.77 2.21 -6.61
N ASP A 22 -5.61 1.99 -6.00
CA ASP A 22 -5.20 0.72 -5.41
C ASP A 22 -5.40 0.68 -3.87
N ALA A 23 -5.78 1.81 -3.25
CA ALA A 23 -5.86 1.95 -1.80
C ALA A 23 -6.83 0.94 -1.15
N TYR A 24 -7.94 0.63 -1.82
CA TYR A 24 -8.88 -0.38 -1.34
C TYR A 24 -8.29 -1.79 -1.34
N GLY A 25 -7.55 -2.16 -2.39
CA GLY A 25 -6.87 -3.46 -2.45
C GLY A 25 -5.76 -3.56 -1.40
N MET A 26 -4.98 -2.49 -1.21
CA MET A 26 -3.96 -2.41 -0.18
C MET A 26 -4.57 -2.62 1.21
N PHE A 27 -5.73 -2.03 1.49
CA PHE A 27 -6.45 -2.23 2.75
C PHE A 27 -6.85 -3.70 2.99
N LEU A 28 -7.18 -4.47 1.95
CA LEU A 28 -7.51 -5.88 2.13
C LEU A 28 -6.27 -6.76 2.37
N VAL A 29 -5.16 -6.48 1.67
CA VAL A 29 -3.98 -7.36 1.69
C VAL A 29 -2.91 -6.97 2.72
N HIS A 30 -2.94 -5.75 3.27
CA HIS A 30 -1.87 -5.28 4.14
C HIS A 30 -1.74 -6.05 5.46
N TYR A 31 -2.85 -6.51 6.05
CA TYR A 31 -2.84 -7.23 7.34
C TYR A 31 -1.98 -8.50 7.34
N PRO A 32 -2.21 -9.46 6.42
CA PRO A 32 -1.37 -10.66 6.37
C PRO A 32 0.09 -10.32 6.03
N ILE A 33 0.33 -9.32 5.16
CA ILE A 33 1.68 -8.87 4.80
C ILE A 33 2.43 -8.35 6.03
N VAL A 34 1.86 -7.37 6.74
CA VAL A 34 2.53 -6.74 7.89
C VAL A 34 2.76 -7.75 9.01
N LEU A 35 1.81 -8.67 9.24
CA LEU A 35 1.94 -9.70 10.27
C LEU A 35 3.11 -10.64 9.98
N TRP A 36 3.21 -11.18 8.76
CA TRP A 36 4.33 -12.03 8.37
C TRP A 36 5.65 -11.28 8.40
N LEU A 37 5.66 -10.03 7.96
CA LEU A 37 6.86 -9.24 7.95
C LEU A 37 7.36 -8.94 9.37
N GLN A 38 6.46 -8.65 10.31
CA GLN A 38 6.79 -8.47 11.72
C GLN A 38 7.33 -9.75 12.35
N TYR A 39 6.71 -10.89 12.05
CA TYR A 39 7.22 -12.20 12.49
C TYR A 39 8.61 -12.49 11.94
N TRP A 40 8.83 -12.24 10.65
CA TRP A 40 10.12 -12.44 10.02
C TRP A 40 11.18 -11.50 10.60
N LEU A 41 10.83 -10.24 10.86
CA LEU A 41 11.73 -9.24 11.43
C LEU A 41 11.97 -9.41 12.94
N PHE A 42 11.23 -10.31 13.60
CA PHE A 42 11.37 -10.60 15.02
C PHE A 42 12.73 -11.24 15.32
N ASP A 43 13.16 -12.21 14.51
CA ASP A 43 14.39 -12.99 14.70
C ASP A 43 15.68 -12.20 14.46
N PHE A 44 15.60 -11.00 13.86
CA PHE A 44 16.76 -10.17 13.59
C PHE A 44 17.10 -9.25 14.77
N ASP A 45 18.36 -9.19 15.16
CA ASP A 45 18.83 -8.23 16.18
C ASP A 45 19.08 -6.85 15.55
N LEU A 46 17.99 -6.19 15.14
CA LEU A 46 18.00 -4.86 14.53
C LEU A 46 17.41 -3.81 15.49
N PRO A 47 17.89 -2.55 15.45
CA PRO A 47 17.28 -1.46 16.20
C PRO A 47 15.79 -1.29 15.86
N ALA A 48 14.97 -0.97 16.86
CA ALA A 48 13.51 -0.87 16.72
C ALA A 48 13.08 0.08 15.59
N ILE A 49 13.79 1.19 15.40
CA ILE A 49 13.48 2.15 14.33
C ILE A 49 13.76 1.59 12.94
N VAL A 50 14.84 0.82 12.78
CA VAL A 50 15.18 0.15 11.52
C VAL A 50 14.09 -0.87 11.21
N LYS A 51 13.67 -1.65 12.22
CA LYS A 51 12.57 -2.59 12.08
C LYS A 51 11.29 -1.90 11.63
N ALA A 52 10.94 -0.77 12.25
CA ALA A 52 9.72 -0.01 11.91
C ALA A 52 9.76 0.54 10.48
N VAL A 53 10.88 1.14 10.06
CA VAL A 53 11.03 1.70 8.71
C VAL A 53 10.97 0.59 7.66
N VAL A 54 11.70 -0.51 7.87
CA VAL A 54 11.69 -1.67 6.96
C VAL A 54 10.29 -2.26 6.88
N ALA A 55 9.62 -2.47 8.03
CA ALA A 55 8.26 -2.99 8.07
C ALA A 55 7.27 -2.11 7.32
N PHE A 56 7.37 -0.80 7.50
CA PHE A 56 6.50 0.16 6.81
C PHE A 56 6.73 0.14 5.30
N VAL A 57 7.98 0.31 4.85
CA VAL A 57 8.31 0.39 3.41
C VAL A 57 7.94 -0.90 2.69
N LEU A 58 8.28 -2.06 3.26
CA LEU A 58 7.96 -3.35 2.64
C LEU A 58 6.45 -3.62 2.64
N THR A 59 5.73 -3.27 3.70
CA THR A 59 4.26 -3.43 3.73
C THR A 59 3.59 -2.58 2.65
N VAL A 60 4.00 -1.31 2.51
CA VAL A 60 3.46 -0.41 1.47
C VAL A 60 3.80 -0.93 0.08
N ALA A 61 5.06 -1.31 -0.17
CA ALA A 61 5.49 -1.81 -1.48
C ALA A 61 4.79 -3.12 -1.87
N LEU A 62 4.72 -4.09 -0.95
CA LEU A 62 4.09 -5.39 -1.19
C LEU A 62 2.57 -5.25 -1.36
N SER A 63 1.89 -4.50 -0.49
CA SER A 63 0.43 -4.31 -0.61
C SER A 63 0.06 -3.59 -1.91
N TRP A 64 0.88 -2.62 -2.34
CA TRP A 64 0.68 -1.93 -3.60
C TRP A 64 0.94 -2.86 -4.79
N ALA A 65 2.07 -3.58 -4.79
CA ALA A 65 2.42 -4.52 -5.84
C ALA A 65 1.39 -5.64 -5.99
N SER A 66 0.91 -6.22 -4.88
CA SER A 66 -0.16 -7.22 -4.89
C SER A 66 -1.44 -6.65 -5.51
N THR A 67 -1.85 -5.44 -5.13
CA THR A 67 -3.06 -4.82 -5.68
C THR A 67 -2.89 -4.49 -7.16
N ALA A 68 -1.75 -3.93 -7.55
CA ALA A 68 -1.43 -3.63 -8.94
C ALA A 68 -1.36 -4.90 -9.80
N ALA A 69 -0.83 -6.00 -9.26
CA ALA A 69 -0.84 -7.31 -9.91
C ALA A 69 -2.26 -7.86 -10.07
N LEU A 70 -3.10 -7.78 -9.02
CA LEU A 70 -4.51 -8.16 -9.10
C LEU A 70 -5.25 -7.37 -10.19
N ARG A 71 -4.98 -6.06 -10.31
CA ARG A 71 -5.60 -5.20 -11.34
C ARG A 71 -5.06 -5.46 -12.75
N ARG A 72 -3.87 -6.05 -12.89
CA ARG A 72 -3.32 -6.49 -14.17
C ARG A 72 -3.91 -7.82 -14.66
N ILE A 73 -4.59 -8.59 -13.82
CA ILE A 73 -5.26 -9.82 -14.23
C ILE A 73 -6.60 -9.44 -14.90
N PRO A 74 -6.77 -9.66 -16.22
CA PRO A 74 -7.92 -9.23 -17.01
C PRO A 74 -9.19 -10.07 -16.79
N GLY A 75 -9.31 -10.73 -15.63
CA GLY A 75 -10.48 -11.53 -15.22
C GLY A 75 -11.44 -10.81 -14.26
N VAL A 76 -11.05 -9.65 -13.72
CA VAL A 76 -11.84 -8.86 -12.74
C VAL A 76 -12.36 -7.56 -13.35
N THR A 77 -12.44 -7.46 -14.68
CA THR A 77 -13.11 -6.34 -15.38
C THR A 77 -14.62 -6.54 -15.55
N ARG A 78 -15.19 -7.64 -15.06
CA ARG A 78 -16.61 -7.99 -15.25
C ARG A 78 -17.42 -8.15 -13.94
N VAL A 79 -17.01 -7.52 -12.83
CA VAL A 79 -17.85 -7.50 -11.60
C VAL A 79 -17.74 -6.18 -10.80
N LEU A 80 -16.93 -5.21 -11.23
CA LEU A 80 -16.88 -3.88 -10.61
C LEU A 80 -17.50 -2.83 -11.52
#